data_AF-A0A3M1ACR8-F1
#
_entry.id   AF-A0A3M1ACR8-F1
#
_cell.length_a   1.000
_cell.length_b   1.000
_cell.length_c   1.000
_cell.angle_alpha   90.00
_cell.angle_beta   90.00
_cell.angle_gamma   90.00
#
_symmetry.space_group_name_H-M   'P 1'
#
loop_
_entity.id
_entity.type
_entity.pdbx_description
1 polymer ?
#
loop_
_entity_poly.entity_id
_entity_poly.type
_entity_poly.pdbx_seq_one_letter_code
_entity_poly.pdbx_strand_id
1 'polypeptide(L)'
;MAGEFALARARVHEFCGSARRTLAAAVAGKTAGPVIWILPAWAAERLNPEGLAQFCDPARLLLVEPRRGEDVLWVMEEVLRAGAVALAVAEL
;
A
#
# COMPACT_ATOMS: atom_id res chain seq x y z
N MET A 1 -17.01 -3.04 -21.63
CA MET A 1 -15.88 -3.69 -20.95
C MET A 1 -14.90 -2.62 -20.54
N ALA A 2 -14.53 -2.53 -19.26
CA ALA A 2 -13.46 -1.63 -18.84
C ALA A 2 -12.14 -2.11 -19.49
N GLY A 3 -11.34 -1.19 -20.02
CA GLY A 3 -10.06 -1.52 -20.66
C GLY A 3 -9.02 -2.05 -19.67
N GLU A 4 -7.89 -2.55 -20.19
CA GLU A 4 -6.75 -2.93 -19.36
C GLU A 4 -6.25 -1.73 -18.53
N PHE A 5 -6.11 -1.94 -17.23
CA PHE A 5 -5.55 -0.96 -16.30
C PHE A 5 -4.09 -1.34 -16.02
N ALA A 6 -3.13 -0.56 -16.54
CA ALA A 6 -1.70 -0.81 -16.39
C ALA A 6 -1.04 0.30 -15.56
N LEU A 7 -0.26 -0.10 -14.56
CA LEU A 7 0.54 0.80 -13.72
C LEU A 7 2.01 0.69 -14.11
N ALA A 8 2.63 1.84 -14.41
CA ALA A 8 4.07 1.90 -14.63
C ALA A 8 4.83 1.51 -13.36
N ARG A 9 5.81 0.61 -13.48
CA ARG A 9 6.71 0.24 -12.37
C ARG A 9 7.62 1.41 -12.00
N ALA A 10 8.07 1.45 -10.73
CA ALA A 10 8.94 2.50 -10.21
C ALA A 10 8.40 3.93 -10.48
N ARG A 11 7.08 4.09 -10.36
CA ARG A 11 6.36 5.36 -10.44
C ARG A 11 5.34 5.41 -9.32
N VAL A 12 4.97 6.61 -8.93
CA VAL A 12 3.91 6.86 -7.93
C VAL A 12 2.57 6.93 -8.67
N HIS A 13 1.56 6.27 -8.09
CA HIS A 13 0.18 6.29 -8.57
C HIS A 13 -0.73 6.63 -7.40
N GLU A 14 -1.69 7.51 -7.61
CA GLU A 14 -2.67 7.90 -6.59
C GLU A 14 -4.03 7.25 -6.87
N PHE A 15 -4.57 6.56 -5.88
CA PHE A 15 -5.91 6.00 -5.94
C PHE A 15 -6.86 6.80 -5.04
N CYS A 16 -7.90 7.36 -5.66
CA CYS A 16 -8.92 8.16 -4.99
C CYS A 16 -10.27 7.43 -4.96
N GLY A 17 -11.10 7.78 -3.98
CA GLY A 17 -12.46 7.22 -3.83
C GLY A 17 -12.52 5.98 -2.93
N SER A 18 -13.72 5.40 -2.83
CA SER A 18 -14.04 4.33 -1.87
C SER A 18 -13.26 3.02 -2.10
N ALA A 19 -12.83 2.77 -3.34
CA ALA A 19 -12.08 1.56 -3.70
C ALA A 19 -10.55 1.70 -3.51
N ARG A 20 -10.04 2.83 -3.00
CA ARG A 20 -8.59 3.10 -2.94
C ARG A 20 -7.78 2.00 -2.25
N ARG A 21 -8.27 1.46 -1.12
CA ARG A 21 -7.59 0.38 -0.38
C ARG A 21 -7.67 -0.97 -1.08
N THR A 22 -8.83 -1.31 -1.62
CA THR A 22 -8.99 -2.59 -2.35
C THR A 22 -8.21 -2.60 -3.65
N LEU A 23 -8.11 -1.46 -4.34
CA LEU A 23 -7.22 -1.29 -5.49
C LEU A 23 -5.75 -1.42 -5.10
N ALA A 24 -5.30 -0.76 -4.03
CA ALA A 24 -3.93 -0.91 -3.54
C ALA A 24 -3.60 -2.36 -3.15
N ALA A 25 -4.53 -3.06 -2.49
CA ALA A 25 -4.39 -4.48 -2.16
C ALA A 25 -4.36 -5.37 -3.40
N ALA A 26 -5.20 -5.10 -4.41
CA ALA A 26 -5.16 -5.82 -5.67
C ALA A 26 -3.81 -5.65 -6.39
N VAL A 27 -3.23 -4.44 -6.37
CA VAL A 27 -1.88 -4.19 -6.88
C VAL A 27 -0.83 -4.97 -6.09
N ALA A 28 -0.91 -4.98 -4.76
CA ALA A 28 -0.03 -5.78 -3.91
C ALA A 28 -0.06 -7.28 -4.31
N GLY A 29 -1.25 -7.82 -4.60
CA GLY A 29 -1.43 -9.18 -5.10
C GLY A 29 -0.81 -9.47 -6.48
N LYS A 30 -0.56 -8.44 -7.29
CA LYS A 30 0.13 -8.55 -8.59
C LYS A 30 1.66 -8.38 -8.49
N THR A 31 2.19 -8.14 -7.30
CA THR A 31 3.64 -8.09 -7.06
C THR A 31 4.12 -9.37 -6.37
N ALA A 32 5.44 -9.61 -6.35
CA ALA A 32 6.09 -10.66 -5.58
C ALA A 32 7.10 -10.05 -4.61
N GLY A 33 7.05 -10.45 -3.33
CA GLY A 33 7.92 -9.93 -2.27
C GLY A 33 7.18 -9.09 -1.21
N PRO A 34 7.90 -8.55 -0.22
CA PRO A 34 7.33 -7.78 0.87
C PRO A 34 6.62 -6.51 0.39
N VAL A 35 5.52 -6.16 1.04
CA VAL A 35 4.78 -4.91 0.82
C VAL A 35 4.75 -4.16 2.14
N ILE A 36 5.20 -2.91 2.12
CA ILE A 36 5.05 -2.04 3.29
C ILE A 36 3.80 -1.19 3.09
N TRP A 37 2.88 -1.27 4.06
CA TRP A 37 1.66 -0.48 4.09
C TRP A 37 1.77 0.55 5.23
N ILE A 38 1.83 1.81 4.84
CA ILE A 38 2.02 2.96 5.71
C ILE A 38 0.66 3.59 5.91
N LEU A 39 0.16 3.55 7.14
CA LEU A 39 -1.11 4.16 7.51
C LEU A 39 -0.94 4.98 8.80
N PRO A 40 -1.52 6.18 8.91
CA PRO A 40 -1.41 6.97 10.13
C PRO A 40 -1.85 6.21 11.38
N ALA A 41 -1.11 6.36 12.48
CA ALA A 41 -1.47 5.73 13.75
C ALA A 41 -2.83 6.24 14.30
N TRP A 42 -3.30 7.41 13.88
CA TRP A 42 -4.61 7.97 14.24
C TRP A 42 -5.72 7.64 13.24
N ALA A 43 -5.46 6.81 12.23
CA ALA A 43 -6.50 6.35 11.31
C ALA A 43 -7.58 5.57 12.10
N ALA A 44 -8.84 5.95 11.91
CA ALA A 44 -9.98 5.29 12.57
C ALA A 44 -10.22 3.87 12.04
N GLU A 45 -9.92 3.65 10.76
CA GLU A 45 -10.09 2.37 10.08
C GLU A 45 -8.74 1.64 9.99
N ARG A 46 -8.76 0.34 10.28
CA ARG A 46 -7.61 -0.56 10.14
C ARG A 46 -7.85 -1.56 9.03
N LEU A 47 -6.75 -2.10 8.50
CA LEU A 47 -6.81 -3.22 7.58
C LEU A 47 -7.26 -4.47 8.32
N ASN A 48 -8.22 -5.19 7.75
CA ASN A 48 -8.60 -6.52 8.20
C ASN A 48 -7.88 -7.55 7.31
N PRO A 49 -6.96 -8.38 7.85
CA PRO A 49 -6.26 -9.40 7.08
C PRO A 49 -7.18 -10.37 6.32
N GLU A 50 -8.29 -10.79 6.93
CA GLU A 50 -9.26 -11.68 6.26
C GLU A 50 -9.93 -10.98 5.08
N GLY A 51 -10.29 -9.70 5.24
CA GLY A 51 -10.86 -8.89 4.17
C GLY A 51 -9.89 -8.66 3.00
N LEU A 52 -8.59 -8.63 3.28
CA LEU A 52 -7.52 -8.46 2.30
C LEU A 52 -7.14 -9.75 1.57
N ALA A 53 -7.38 -10.92 2.18
CA ALA A 53 -6.95 -12.22 1.66
C ALA A 53 -7.48 -12.53 0.25
N GLN A 54 -8.61 -11.94 -0.14
CA GLN A 54 -9.15 -12.06 -1.51
C GLN A 54 -8.35 -11.28 -2.57
N PHE A 55 -7.53 -10.30 -2.16
CA PHE A 55 -6.77 -9.41 -3.04
C PHE A 55 -5.27 -9.69 -3.02
N CYS A 56 -4.71 -9.99 -1.85
CA CYS A 56 -3.29 -10.28 -1.65
C CYS A 56 -3.08 -11.18 -0.44
N ASP A 57 -1.93 -11.87 -0.39
CA ASP A 57 -1.53 -12.63 0.79
C ASP A 57 -1.18 -11.68 1.95
N PRO A 58 -1.96 -11.66 3.05
CA PRO A 58 -1.72 -10.74 4.16
C PRO A 58 -0.39 -10.97 4.87
N ALA A 59 0.20 -12.17 4.78
CA ALA A 59 1.49 -12.47 5.42
C ALA A 59 2.67 -11.71 4.78
N ARG A 60 2.47 -11.12 3.60
CA ARG A 60 3.46 -10.28 2.92
C ARG A 60 3.41 -8.82 3.37
N LEU A 61 2.40 -8.43 4.14
CA LEU A 61 2.19 -7.04 4.54
C LEU A 61 2.92 -6.74 5.84
N LEU A 62 3.74 -5.70 5.80
CA LEU A 62 4.34 -5.07 6.97
C LEU A 62 3.66 -3.72 7.18
N LEU A 63 2.96 -3.59 8.31
CA LEU A 63 2.29 -2.34 8.66
C LEU A 63 3.28 -1.40 9.34
N VAL A 64 3.33 -0.16 8.85
CA VAL A 64 4.06 0.92 9.49
C VAL A 64 3.06 2.00 9.87
N GLU A 65 3.06 2.38 11.14
CA GLU A 65 2.06 3.31 11.71
C GLU A 65 2.73 4.58 12.25
N PRO A 66 3.08 5.55 11.38
CA PRO A 66 3.69 6.80 11.80
C PRO A 66 2.75 7.59 12.71
N ARG A 67 3.33 8.34 13.66
CA ARG A 67 2.58 9.13 14.66
C ARG A 67 2.40 10.59 14.27
N ARG A 68 3.03 11.05 13.18
CA ARG A 68 2.90 12.42 12.65
C ARG A 68 2.60 12.36 11.15
N GLY A 69 1.90 13.36 10.62
CA GLY A 69 1.45 13.40 9.22
C GLY A 69 2.61 13.43 8.25
N GLU A 70 3.58 14.30 8.55
CA GLU A 70 4.82 14.45 7.79
C GLU A 70 5.65 13.15 7.72
N ASP A 71 5.55 12.28 8.74
CA ASP A 71 6.30 11.03 8.79
C ASP A 71 5.80 10.00 7.78
N VAL A 72 4.56 10.11 7.27
CA VAL A 72 4.03 9.17 6.26
C VAL A 72 4.85 9.23 4.97
N LEU A 73 5.10 10.44 4.48
CA LEU A 73 5.91 10.64 3.28
C LEU A 73 7.39 10.36 3.54
N TRP A 74 7.89 10.71 4.72
CA TRP A 74 9.27 10.37 5.12
C TRP A 74 9.50 8.86 5.16
N VAL A 75 8.60 8.09 5.77
CA VAL A 75 8.68 6.62 5.78
C VAL A 75 8.61 6.07 4.36
N MET A 76 7.73 6.60 3.50
CA MET A 76 7.63 6.15 2.12
C MET A 76 8.95 6.36 1.36
N GLU A 77 9.61 7.50 1.55
CA GLU A 77 10.92 7.79 0.97
C GLU A 77 11.97 6.77 1.44
N GLU A 78 12.07 6.52 2.74
CA GLU A 78 13.08 5.62 3.30
C GLU A 78 12.86 4.16 2.90
N VAL A 79 11.61 3.72 2.81
CA VAL A 79 11.24 2.39 2.32
C VAL A 79 11.65 2.21 0.86
N LEU A 80 11.39 3.21 0.01
CA LEU A 80 11.78 3.18 -1.40
C LEU A 80 13.30 3.25 -1.56
N ARG A 81 13.99 4.07 -0.75
CA ARG A 81 15.45 4.20 -0.72
C ARG A 81 16.13 2.89 -0.36
N ALA A 82 15.56 2.11 0.56
CA ALA A 82 16.10 0.81 0.94
C ALA A 82 16.07 -0.23 -0.21
N GLY A 83 15.18 -0.06 -1.19
CA GLY A 83 15.11 -0.93 -2.38
C GLY A 83 14.72 -2.40 -2.08
N ALA A 84 14.23 -2.68 -0.87
CA ALA A 84 13.98 -4.04 -0.39
C ALA A 84 12.51 -4.49 -0.45
N VAL A 85 11.61 -3.62 -0.94
CA VAL A 85 10.16 -3.91 -1.03
C VAL A 85 9.69 -4.00 -2.48
N ALA A 86 8.66 -4.80 -2.71
CA ALA A 86 8.01 -4.90 -4.01
C ALA A 86 7.06 -3.73 -4.29
N LEU A 87 6.46 -3.18 -3.22
CA LEU A 87 5.50 -2.08 -3.24
C LEU A 87 5.51 -1.36 -1.89
N ALA A 88 5.45 -0.03 -1.93
CA ALA A 88 5.10 0.81 -0.78
C ALA A 88 3.70 1.39 -1.03
N VAL A 89 2.82 1.27 -0.04
CA VAL A 89 1.49 1.89 -0.05
C VAL A 89 1.46 2.93 1.07
N ALA A 90 1.06 4.16 0.77
CA ALA A 90 0.91 5.22 1.77
C ALA A 90 -0.53 5.73 1.78
N GLU A 91 -1.16 5.74 2.95
CA GLU A 91 -2.45 6.39 3.17
C GLU A 91 -2.23 7.84 3.62
N LEU A 92 -2.72 8.79 2.81
CA LEU A 92 -2.66 10.24 3.02
C LEU A 92 -4.03 10.80 3.40
#